data_AF-A0A960QCH6-F1
#
_entry.id   AF-A0A960QCH6-F1
#
_cell.length_a   1.000
_cell.length_b   1.000
_cell.length_c   1.000
_cell.angle_alpha   90.00
_cell.angle_beta   90.00
_cell.angle_gamma   90.00
#
_symmetry.space_group_name_H-M   'P 1'
#
loop_
_entity.id
_entity.type
_entity.pdbx_description
1 polymer ?
#
loop_
_entity_poly.entity_id
_entity_poly.type
_entity_poly.pdbx_seq_one_letter_code
_entity_poly.pdbx_strand_id
1 'polypeptide(L)'
;MKEHDESADPTLGEEARAIPAEGRGWRWVGAAALLLWLMVSLPLALGQRTFFIRDIFSNHLPQKVFGAEQLRQGRIPAFNPDWGLGQVFRGNPGILPFYPDNLLHLVLPFWSAFNLHFVLHWLLALVAMATLARTLGQSPAASLIAGLTYAGCGWLLSTLSFYNLLTVAAWWPLVIAGAVVGGRRGICLGGIACGMALLGGEPITAALGLVPMLVASVPRHGWRRAFSGAFAIGFVGLLIALPQIVATARIYGFSFRGGHGNIQTQVASYYLILPRLIELVLPLPFGWPGYRGAFGVWHAGYAARLPFFMSIHFGIVALALAFAARRKGWWALAGASLLVAWGGGQVPWILDTLTLGIFRFPEKFLFWLAIALPLLAGWGLQEITASPRRWWRAGVLIASVVFVAAAAGIWLLRAPFLAGYRVRVADSPDALHTIAAISLQSWLQALYLLIAGILLLTTAWAVRRRRPAVV
;
A
#
# COMPACT_ATOMS: atom_id res chain seq x y z
N MET A 1 56.33 -14.68 10.29
CA MET A 1 55.40 -13.67 10.84
C MET A 1 54.17 -13.72 9.95
N LYS A 2 53.08 -14.30 10.47
CA LYS A 2 51.80 -14.45 9.77
C LYS A 2 51.07 -13.11 9.82
N GLU A 3 50.72 -12.54 8.68
CA GLU A 3 49.59 -11.62 8.58
C GLU A 3 48.58 -12.24 7.61
N HIS A 4 47.39 -12.49 8.15
CA HIS A 4 46.23 -13.03 7.47
C HIS A 4 45.63 -11.96 6.57
N ASP A 5 45.74 -12.15 5.26
CA ASP A 5 44.93 -11.43 4.27
C ASP A 5 43.58 -12.15 4.16
N GLU A 6 42.57 -11.64 4.88
CA GLU A 6 41.20 -12.14 4.85
C GLU A 6 40.55 -11.80 3.49
N SER A 7 40.56 -12.81 2.62
CA SER A 7 39.50 -13.17 1.67
C SER A 7 38.43 -12.09 1.40
N ALA A 8 38.65 -11.30 0.36
CA ALA A 8 37.57 -10.65 -0.37
C ALA A 8 36.65 -11.74 -0.94
N ASP A 9 35.40 -11.80 -0.46
CA ASP A 9 34.34 -12.64 -1.02
C ASP A 9 34.11 -12.26 -2.50
N PRO A 10 34.28 -13.18 -3.47
CA PRO A 10 34.21 -12.87 -4.90
C PRO A 10 32.77 -12.70 -5.44
N THR A 11 31.74 -12.73 -4.59
CA THR A 11 30.34 -12.80 -5.03
C THR A 11 29.69 -11.48 -5.47
N LEU A 12 30.43 -10.36 -5.54
CA LEU A 12 29.87 -9.05 -5.90
C LEU A 12 30.34 -8.48 -7.26
N GLY A 13 31.09 -9.27 -8.04
CA GLY A 13 31.62 -8.85 -9.35
C GLY A 13 30.81 -9.28 -10.58
N GLU A 14 29.81 -10.15 -10.45
CA GLU A 14 29.08 -10.68 -11.60
C GLU A 14 27.68 -10.07 -11.79
N GLU A 15 27.41 -9.73 -13.05
CA GLU A 15 26.10 -9.40 -13.64
C GLU A 15 25.70 -7.92 -13.73
N ALA A 16 26.57 -7.12 -14.33
CA ALA A 16 26.09 -6.17 -15.35
C ALA A 16 25.61 -6.95 -16.59
N ARG A 17 24.58 -7.80 -16.45
CA ARG A 17 23.93 -8.42 -17.62
C ARG A 17 23.35 -7.28 -18.45
N ALA A 18 23.81 -7.16 -19.70
CA ALA A 18 23.22 -6.25 -20.67
C ALA A 18 21.69 -6.44 -20.66
N ILE A 19 20.96 -5.39 -20.25
CA ILE A 19 19.50 -5.43 -20.21
C ILE A 19 19.04 -5.57 -21.67
N PRO A 20 18.33 -6.65 -22.05
CA PRO A 20 17.87 -6.80 -23.43
C PRO A 20 17.07 -5.58 -23.85
N ALA A 21 17.25 -5.11 -25.09
CA ALA A 21 16.50 -3.97 -25.62
C ALA A 21 14.99 -4.22 -25.46
N GLU A 22 14.35 -3.45 -24.59
CA GLU A 22 12.93 -3.59 -24.32
C GLU A 22 12.11 -3.03 -25.48
N GLY A 23 11.14 -3.80 -25.96
CA GLY A 23 10.13 -3.28 -26.87
C GLY A 23 9.36 -2.12 -26.23
N ARG A 24 8.91 -1.16 -27.04
CA ARG A 24 8.19 0.05 -26.58
C ARG A 24 6.79 -0.21 -25.98
N GLY A 25 6.36 -1.47 -25.87
CA GLY A 25 5.02 -1.87 -25.41
C GLY A 25 4.67 -1.40 -23.99
N TRP A 26 5.64 -1.26 -23.09
CA TRP A 26 5.41 -0.76 -21.74
C TRP A 26 4.92 0.70 -21.74
N ARG A 27 5.22 1.50 -22.77
CA ARG A 27 4.71 2.87 -22.89
C ARG A 27 3.19 2.89 -23.07
N TRP A 28 2.66 1.95 -23.86
CA TRP A 28 1.21 1.78 -24.05
C TRP A 28 0.53 1.30 -22.77
N VAL A 29 1.16 0.41 -22.01
CA VAL A 29 0.67 0.02 -20.67
C VAL A 29 0.64 1.23 -19.74
N GLY A 30 1.69 2.05 -19.75
CA GLY A 30 1.73 3.29 -18.98
C GLY A 30 0.64 4.28 -19.39
N ALA A 31 0.43 4.46 -20.70
CA ALA A 31 -0.63 5.33 -21.22
C ALA A 31 -2.03 4.83 -20.86
N ALA A 32 -2.29 3.52 -20.98
CA ALA A 32 -3.55 2.91 -20.58
C ALA A 32 -3.80 3.05 -19.07
N ALA A 33 -2.77 2.86 -18.25
CA ALA A 33 -2.86 3.07 -16.81
C ALA A 33 -3.12 4.54 -16.45
N LEU A 34 -2.45 5.48 -17.13
CA LEU A 34 -2.70 6.92 -16.94
C LEU A 34 -4.13 7.29 -17.35
N LEU A 35 -4.62 6.77 -18.46
CA LEU A 35 -6.00 6.98 -18.89
C LEU A 35 -7.00 6.42 -17.86
N LEU A 36 -6.78 5.21 -17.37
CA LEU A 36 -7.61 4.61 -16.32
C LEU A 36 -7.60 5.45 -15.04
N TRP A 37 -6.42 5.89 -14.61
CA TRP A 37 -6.30 6.78 -13.46
C TRP A 37 -7.04 8.10 -13.70
N LEU A 38 -6.88 8.73 -14.87
CA LEU A 38 -7.61 9.96 -15.22
C LEU A 38 -9.13 9.75 -15.19
N MET A 39 -9.63 8.64 -15.72
CA MET A 39 -11.07 8.33 -15.70
C MET A 39 -11.62 8.23 -14.28
N VAL A 40 -10.85 7.65 -13.35
CA VAL A 40 -11.25 7.53 -11.93
C VAL A 40 -11.07 8.85 -11.18
N SER A 41 -9.99 9.58 -11.46
CA SER A 41 -9.57 10.75 -10.70
C SER A 41 -10.19 12.06 -11.17
N LEU A 42 -10.63 12.18 -12.42
CA LEU A 42 -11.18 13.43 -12.95
C LEU A 42 -12.48 13.85 -12.22
N PRO A 43 -13.48 12.96 -11.99
CA PRO A 43 -14.65 13.33 -11.20
C PRO A 43 -14.31 13.72 -9.75
N LEU A 44 -13.24 13.15 -9.18
CA LEU A 44 -12.74 13.51 -7.85
C LEU A 44 -12.12 14.91 -7.87
N ALA A 45 -11.20 15.17 -8.81
CA ALA A 45 -10.53 16.46 -8.96
C ALA A 45 -11.52 17.61 -9.24
N LEU A 46 -12.58 17.34 -10.00
CA LEU A 46 -13.68 18.28 -10.28
C LEU A 46 -14.66 18.43 -9.10
N GLY A 47 -14.49 17.68 -8.01
CA GLY A 47 -15.37 17.75 -6.84
C GLY A 47 -16.75 17.11 -7.04
N GLN A 48 -16.95 16.33 -8.11
CA GLN A 48 -18.23 15.67 -8.43
C GLN A 48 -18.47 14.40 -7.60
N ARG A 49 -17.38 13.80 -7.08
CA ARG A 49 -17.41 12.62 -6.21
C ARG A 49 -16.39 12.80 -5.09
N THR A 50 -16.59 12.12 -3.97
CA THR A 50 -15.59 12.06 -2.89
C THR A 50 -15.56 10.66 -2.29
N PHE A 51 -14.44 10.30 -1.71
CA PHE A 51 -14.38 9.17 -0.79
C PHE A 51 -15.10 9.55 0.51
N PHE A 52 -15.74 8.58 1.17
CA PHE A 52 -16.54 8.81 2.39
C PHE A 52 -16.40 7.69 3.44
N ILE A 53 -15.60 6.65 3.14
CA ILE A 53 -15.49 5.47 4.00
C ILE A 53 -14.52 5.74 5.16
N ARG A 54 -14.86 5.22 6.36
CA ARG A 54 -14.04 5.29 7.59
C ARG A 54 -13.69 6.73 8.01
N ASP A 55 -12.44 6.94 8.41
CA ASP A 55 -11.88 8.14 9.01
C ASP A 55 -12.04 9.37 8.12
N ILE A 56 -12.21 9.19 6.81
CA ILE A 56 -12.52 10.32 5.91
C ILE A 56 -13.76 11.07 6.41
N PHE A 57 -14.88 10.36 6.57
CA PHE A 57 -16.14 10.99 6.95
C PHE A 57 -16.20 11.28 8.45
N SER A 58 -15.75 10.33 9.29
CA SER A 58 -15.90 10.45 10.74
C SER A 58 -14.86 11.36 11.42
N ASN A 59 -13.73 11.63 10.78
CA ASN A 59 -12.62 12.36 11.42
C ASN A 59 -12.04 13.47 10.54
N HIS A 60 -11.63 13.18 9.31
CA HIS A 60 -10.88 14.13 8.49
C HIS A 60 -11.75 15.22 7.85
N LEU A 61 -12.91 14.87 7.31
CA LEU A 61 -13.81 15.80 6.62
C LEU A 61 -14.19 17.03 7.48
N PRO A 62 -14.76 16.89 8.69
CA PRO A 62 -15.14 18.07 9.49
C PRO A 62 -13.94 18.95 9.83
N GLN A 63 -12.80 18.35 10.14
CA GLN A 63 -11.57 19.08 10.45
C GLN A 63 -11.00 19.81 9.23
N LYS A 64 -11.10 19.21 8.03
CA LYS A 64 -10.64 19.86 6.79
C LYS A 64 -11.55 20.99 6.34
N VAL A 65 -12.87 20.89 6.57
CA VAL A 65 -13.80 22.00 6.30
C VAL A 65 -13.41 23.21 7.16
N PHE A 66 -13.32 23.02 8.48
CA PHE A 66 -12.89 24.08 9.40
C PHE A 66 -11.51 24.64 9.04
N GLY A 67 -10.54 23.75 8.78
CA GLY A 67 -9.19 24.14 8.39
C GLY A 67 -9.13 24.99 7.13
N ALA A 68 -9.90 24.63 6.11
CA ALA A 68 -9.97 25.37 4.85
C ALA A 68 -10.55 26.78 5.04
N GLU A 69 -11.60 26.92 5.85
CA GLU A 69 -12.19 28.22 6.17
C GLU A 69 -11.20 29.13 6.93
N GLN A 70 -10.54 28.60 7.95
CA GLN A 70 -9.57 29.34 8.75
C GLN A 70 -8.34 29.73 7.93
N LEU A 71 -7.86 28.83 7.06
CA LEU A 71 -6.73 29.09 6.19
C LEU A 71 -7.01 30.23 5.20
N ARG A 72 -8.23 30.34 4.66
CA ARG A 72 -8.66 31.46 3.82
C ARG A 72 -8.66 32.80 4.55
N GLN A 73 -8.78 32.77 5.88
CA GLN A 73 -8.65 33.94 6.75
C GLN A 73 -7.19 34.17 7.19
N GLY A 74 -6.21 33.44 6.62
CA GLY A 74 -4.80 33.57 6.93
C GLY A 74 -4.39 32.95 8.28
N ARG A 75 -5.20 32.04 8.84
CA ARG A 75 -5.01 31.49 10.19
C ARG A 75 -4.90 29.97 10.20
N ILE A 76 -4.07 29.45 11.11
CA ILE A 76 -4.02 28.03 11.49
C ILE A 76 -4.26 27.97 13.00
N PRO A 77 -5.52 27.86 13.45
CA PRO A 77 -5.88 28.06 14.84
C PRO A 77 -5.40 26.93 15.74
N ALA A 78 -5.18 27.23 17.02
CA ALA A 78 -4.81 26.23 18.00
C ALA A 78 -5.94 25.23 18.30
N PHE A 79 -7.18 25.68 18.16
CA PHE A 79 -8.38 25.02 18.65
C PHE A 79 -9.52 25.17 17.63
N ASN A 80 -10.31 24.11 17.48
CA ASN A 80 -11.53 24.06 16.71
C ASN A 80 -12.71 23.94 17.70
N PRO A 81 -13.54 24.98 17.88
CA PRO A 81 -14.65 24.94 18.83
C PRO A 81 -15.85 24.13 18.32
N ASP A 82 -15.93 23.86 17.01
CA ASP A 82 -17.16 23.40 16.35
C ASP A 82 -17.30 21.87 16.33
N TRP A 83 -16.29 21.13 16.79
CA TRP A 83 -16.26 19.67 16.74
C TRP A 83 -16.03 19.06 18.12
N GLY A 84 -16.92 18.15 18.54
CA GLY A 84 -16.73 17.31 19.72
C GLY A 84 -16.50 18.07 21.04
N LEU A 85 -17.29 19.13 21.29
CA LEU A 85 -17.15 20.07 22.42
C LEU A 85 -15.84 20.87 22.41
N GLY A 86 -15.17 20.90 21.26
CA GLY A 86 -13.94 21.63 21.05
C GLY A 86 -12.71 20.71 21.07
N GLN A 87 -11.87 20.83 20.05
CA GLN A 87 -10.69 19.97 19.88
C GLN A 87 -9.45 20.75 19.48
N VAL A 88 -8.29 20.21 19.83
CA VAL A 88 -7.00 20.72 19.36
C VAL A 88 -6.93 20.62 17.84
N PHE A 89 -6.60 21.73 17.18
CA PHE A 89 -6.49 21.80 15.72
C PHE A 89 -5.03 21.77 15.25
N ARG A 90 -4.28 22.90 15.27
CA ARG A 90 -2.90 22.95 14.72
C ARG A 90 -1.93 21.92 15.33
N GLY A 91 -2.16 21.53 16.57
CA GLY A 91 -1.31 20.58 17.28
C GLY A 91 -1.66 19.11 17.01
N ASN A 92 -2.81 18.83 16.39
CA ASN A 92 -3.19 17.47 16.02
C ASN A 92 -2.50 17.07 14.71
N PRO A 93 -1.52 16.15 14.73
CA PRO A 93 -0.82 15.78 13.50
C PRO A 93 -1.74 15.01 12.54
N GLY A 94 -2.76 14.31 13.06
CA GLY A 94 -3.67 13.48 12.27
C GLY A 94 -4.61 14.26 11.34
N ILE A 95 -4.67 15.60 11.43
CA ILE A 95 -5.45 16.46 10.53
C ILE A 95 -4.56 17.26 9.56
N LEU A 96 -3.24 17.07 9.64
CA LEU A 96 -2.25 17.61 8.69
C LEU A 96 -2.34 19.14 8.52
N PRO A 97 -2.37 19.96 9.58
CA PRO A 97 -2.59 21.41 9.46
C PRO A 97 -1.44 22.15 8.75
N PHE A 98 -0.20 21.65 8.89
CA PHE A 98 0.99 22.24 8.24
C PHE A 98 1.38 21.55 6.92
N TYR A 99 0.54 20.65 6.40
CA TYR A 99 0.84 19.95 5.17
C TYR A 99 0.61 20.87 3.95
N PRO A 100 1.53 20.89 2.97
CA PRO A 100 1.54 21.94 1.95
C PRO A 100 0.38 21.87 0.94
N ASP A 101 -0.25 20.72 0.75
CA ASP A 101 -1.42 20.64 -0.12
C ASP A 101 -2.66 21.36 0.41
N ASN A 102 -2.66 21.75 1.70
CA ASN A 102 -3.72 22.61 2.23
C ASN A 102 -3.79 23.95 1.49
N LEU A 103 -2.69 24.40 0.86
CA LEU A 103 -2.67 25.61 0.03
C LEU A 103 -3.65 25.52 -1.15
N LEU A 104 -4.03 24.31 -1.60
CA LEU A 104 -5.06 24.13 -2.61
C LEU A 104 -6.42 24.70 -2.17
N HIS A 105 -6.71 24.73 -0.86
CA HIS A 105 -7.96 25.27 -0.32
C HIS A 105 -8.07 26.80 -0.45
N LEU A 106 -6.95 27.49 -0.72
CA LEU A 106 -6.94 28.94 -0.98
C LEU A 106 -7.46 29.29 -2.37
N VAL A 107 -7.29 28.40 -3.35
CA VAL A 107 -7.55 28.71 -4.77
C VAL A 107 -8.63 27.82 -5.41
N LEU A 108 -8.96 26.67 -4.82
CA LEU A 108 -9.94 25.73 -5.36
C LEU A 108 -11.19 25.61 -4.47
N PRO A 109 -12.34 25.18 -5.05
CA PRO A 109 -13.48 24.70 -4.29
C PRO A 109 -13.08 23.60 -3.29
N PHE A 110 -13.78 23.53 -2.16
CA PHE A 110 -13.43 22.64 -1.06
C PHE A 110 -13.27 21.18 -1.52
N TRP A 111 -14.27 20.64 -2.22
CA TRP A 111 -14.25 19.25 -2.68
C TRP A 111 -13.12 18.95 -3.66
N SER A 112 -12.81 19.88 -4.58
CA SER A 112 -11.67 19.75 -5.48
C SER A 112 -10.34 19.68 -4.73
N ALA A 113 -10.09 20.63 -3.82
CA ALA A 113 -8.87 20.64 -3.02
C ALA A 113 -8.76 19.40 -2.12
N PHE A 114 -9.85 19.05 -1.43
CA PHE A 114 -9.92 17.88 -0.56
C PHE A 114 -9.63 16.58 -1.31
N ASN A 115 -10.20 16.43 -2.51
CA ASN A 115 -9.99 15.24 -3.33
C ASN A 115 -8.63 15.21 -4.01
N LEU A 116 -8.08 16.37 -4.39
CA LEU A 116 -6.75 16.44 -4.99
C LEU A 116 -5.66 15.91 -4.06
N HIS A 117 -5.84 16.00 -2.75
CA HIS A 117 -5.00 15.26 -1.80
C HIS A 117 -4.91 13.77 -2.17
N PHE A 118 -6.04 13.08 -2.29
CA PHE A 118 -6.06 11.66 -2.61
C PHE A 118 -5.50 11.37 -4.01
N VAL A 119 -5.94 12.15 -4.99
CA VAL A 119 -5.55 11.99 -6.40
C VAL A 119 -4.04 12.14 -6.58
N LEU A 120 -3.46 13.23 -6.04
CA LEU A 120 -2.04 13.53 -6.19
C LEU A 120 -1.17 12.52 -5.44
N HIS A 121 -1.55 12.12 -4.22
CA HIS A 121 -0.77 11.13 -3.46
C HIS A 121 -0.88 9.72 -4.05
N TRP A 122 -2.02 9.37 -4.65
CA TRP A 122 -2.16 8.10 -5.34
C TRP A 122 -1.25 8.03 -6.58
N LEU A 123 -1.19 9.11 -7.37
CA LEU A 123 -0.24 9.20 -8.48
C LEU A 123 1.21 9.23 -7.99
N LEU A 124 1.48 9.97 -6.91
CA LEU A 124 2.81 10.03 -6.30
C LEU A 124 3.26 8.64 -5.86
N ALA A 125 2.40 7.83 -5.24
CA ALA A 125 2.74 6.47 -4.84
C ALA A 125 3.23 5.63 -6.03
N LEU A 126 2.55 5.72 -7.19
CA LEU A 126 2.98 5.07 -8.44
C LEU A 126 4.38 5.53 -8.86
N VAL A 127 4.56 6.85 -8.99
CA VAL A 127 5.80 7.46 -9.48
C VAL A 127 6.96 7.21 -8.51
N ALA A 128 6.71 7.33 -7.21
CA ALA A 128 7.66 7.09 -6.14
C ALA A 128 8.15 5.64 -6.16
N MET A 129 7.24 4.67 -6.27
CA MET A 129 7.61 3.25 -6.35
C MET A 129 8.35 2.93 -7.65
N ALA A 130 7.91 3.46 -8.79
CA ALA A 130 8.64 3.29 -10.05
C ALA A 130 10.05 3.90 -9.97
N THR A 131 10.19 5.07 -9.34
CA THR A 131 11.49 5.72 -9.09
C THR A 131 12.37 4.87 -8.18
N LEU A 132 11.82 4.32 -7.09
CA LEU A 132 12.53 3.40 -6.22
C LEU A 132 13.00 2.16 -7.00
N ALA A 133 12.13 1.54 -7.79
CA ALA A 133 12.46 0.39 -8.61
C ALA A 133 13.60 0.70 -9.61
N ARG A 134 13.55 1.85 -10.28
CA ARG A 134 14.64 2.33 -11.16
C ARG A 134 15.94 2.53 -10.39
N THR A 135 15.87 3.16 -9.22
CA THR A 135 17.03 3.38 -8.34
C THR A 135 17.63 2.06 -7.86
N LEU A 136 16.79 1.05 -7.68
CA LEU A 136 17.19 -0.31 -7.34
C LEU A 136 17.79 -1.11 -8.52
N GLY A 137 17.83 -0.54 -9.73
CA GLY A 137 18.42 -1.15 -10.92
C GLY A 137 17.44 -1.92 -11.80
N GLN A 138 16.13 -1.84 -11.55
CA GLN A 138 15.13 -2.46 -12.43
C GLN A 138 15.03 -1.70 -13.75
N SER A 139 14.72 -2.40 -14.85
CA SER A 139 14.50 -1.81 -16.18
C SER A 139 13.26 -0.90 -16.23
N PRO A 140 13.06 -0.07 -17.29
CA PRO A 140 11.88 0.79 -17.40
C PRO A 140 10.56 0.03 -17.28
N ALA A 141 10.39 -1.07 -18.04
CA ALA A 141 9.16 -1.87 -17.96
C ALA A 141 8.96 -2.49 -16.56
N ALA A 142 10.01 -3.03 -15.94
CA ALA A 142 9.96 -3.59 -14.59
C ALA A 142 9.59 -2.53 -13.54
N SER A 143 10.15 -1.33 -13.66
CA SER A 143 9.83 -0.24 -12.76
C SER A 143 8.39 0.25 -12.90
N LEU A 144 7.84 0.25 -14.12
CA LEU A 144 6.43 0.55 -14.34
C LEU A 144 5.54 -0.52 -13.70
N ILE A 145 5.89 -1.82 -13.84
CA ILE A 145 5.16 -2.89 -13.15
C ILE A 145 5.20 -2.71 -11.63
N ALA A 146 6.36 -2.39 -11.04
CA ALA A 146 6.45 -2.11 -9.61
C ALA A 146 5.56 -0.91 -9.21
N GLY A 147 5.61 0.19 -9.97
CA GLY A 147 4.75 1.36 -9.74
C GLY A 147 3.26 1.03 -9.80
N LEU A 148 2.82 0.35 -10.86
CA LEU A 148 1.42 -0.05 -11.06
C LEU A 148 0.94 -1.05 -10.00
N THR A 149 1.80 -2.01 -9.64
CA THR A 149 1.47 -3.00 -8.60
C THR A 149 1.29 -2.31 -7.26
N TYR A 150 2.14 -1.35 -6.90
CA TYR A 150 1.99 -0.59 -5.66
C TYR A 150 0.76 0.30 -5.68
N ALA A 151 0.57 1.06 -6.76
CA ALA A 151 -0.56 1.96 -6.96
C ALA A 151 -1.92 1.23 -6.92
N GLY A 152 -1.96 0.01 -7.46
CA GLY A 152 -3.17 -0.79 -7.59
C GLY A 152 -3.37 -1.86 -6.51
N CYS A 153 -2.44 -2.04 -5.55
CA CYS A 153 -2.63 -3.05 -4.53
C CYS A 153 -3.69 -2.64 -3.51
N GLY A 154 -4.40 -3.63 -2.98
CA GLY A 154 -5.46 -3.46 -2.00
C GLY A 154 -4.99 -2.73 -0.75
N TRP A 155 -3.72 -2.90 -0.34
CA TRP A 155 -3.16 -2.17 0.79
C TRP A 155 -3.15 -0.66 0.52
N LEU A 156 -2.56 -0.23 -0.61
CA LEU A 156 -2.52 1.20 -0.96
C LEU A 156 -3.91 1.75 -1.23
N LEU A 157 -4.75 1.03 -1.98
CA LEU A 157 -6.13 1.47 -2.22
C LEU A 157 -6.94 1.57 -0.93
N SER A 158 -6.66 0.73 0.08
CA SER A 158 -7.26 0.87 1.40
C SER A 158 -6.76 2.12 2.14
N THR A 159 -5.52 2.57 1.91
CA THR A 159 -5.02 3.83 2.48
C THR A 159 -5.78 5.05 1.98
N LEU A 160 -6.47 4.97 0.84
CA LEU A 160 -7.37 6.05 0.38
C LEU A 160 -8.51 6.33 1.36
N SER A 161 -8.78 5.44 2.33
CA SER A 161 -9.73 5.65 3.44
C SER A 161 -9.16 6.48 4.60
N PHE A 162 -7.91 6.94 4.50
CA PHE A 162 -7.18 7.64 5.56
C PHE A 162 -6.39 8.80 4.96
N TYR A 163 -6.71 10.02 5.38
CA TYR A 163 -6.06 11.22 4.85
C TYR A 163 -4.58 11.29 5.28
N ASN A 164 -4.27 10.85 6.50
CA ASN A 164 -2.90 10.84 7.02
C ASN A 164 -2.05 9.70 6.44
N LEU A 165 -2.55 8.45 6.50
CA LEU A 165 -1.75 7.27 6.14
C LEU A 165 -1.34 7.25 4.66
N LEU A 166 -2.19 7.77 3.77
CA LEU A 166 -1.90 7.85 2.33
C LEU A 166 -0.63 8.66 2.04
N THR A 167 -0.39 9.75 2.78
CA THR A 167 0.81 10.58 2.58
C THR A 167 2.09 9.78 2.83
N VAL A 168 2.13 9.03 3.94
CA VAL A 168 3.27 8.17 4.29
C VAL A 168 3.47 7.11 3.21
N ALA A 169 2.40 6.43 2.80
CA ALA A 169 2.46 5.44 1.73
C ALA A 169 3.02 6.03 0.42
N ALA A 170 2.59 7.22 0.02
CA ALA A 170 3.01 7.84 -1.22
C ALA A 170 4.48 8.29 -1.22
N TRP A 171 4.96 8.87 -0.12
CA TRP A 171 6.31 9.44 -0.04
C TRP A 171 7.41 8.42 0.32
N TRP A 172 7.08 7.36 1.06
CA TRP A 172 8.11 6.47 1.59
C TRP A 172 8.99 5.77 0.53
N PRO A 173 8.49 5.39 -0.66
CA PRO A 173 9.37 4.86 -1.69
C PRO A 173 10.48 5.85 -2.09
N LEU A 174 10.23 7.17 -2.07
CA LEU A 174 11.25 8.18 -2.31
C LEU A 174 12.23 8.35 -1.14
N VAL A 175 11.78 8.13 0.10
CA VAL A 175 12.67 8.06 1.28
C VAL A 175 13.69 6.93 1.09
N ILE A 176 13.19 5.74 0.71
CA ILE A 176 14.02 4.58 0.42
C ILE A 176 14.95 4.86 -0.78
N ALA A 177 14.43 5.48 -1.84
CA ALA A 177 15.24 5.85 -3.01
C ALA A 177 16.39 6.81 -2.63
N GLY A 178 16.13 7.80 -1.77
CA GLY A 178 17.15 8.70 -1.24
C GLY A 178 18.25 7.95 -0.48
N ALA A 179 17.88 7.02 0.39
CA ALA A 179 18.84 6.18 1.12
C ALA A 179 19.67 5.27 0.19
N VAL A 180 19.05 4.78 -0.89
CA VAL A 180 19.72 3.97 -1.92
C VAL A 180 20.70 4.81 -2.74
N VAL A 181 20.32 6.04 -3.14
CA VAL A 181 21.21 6.97 -3.87
C VAL A 181 22.41 7.35 -3.01
N GLY A 182 22.19 7.60 -1.71
CA GLY A 182 23.24 7.99 -0.77
C GLY A 182 23.84 9.37 -1.05
N GLY A 183 24.84 9.73 -0.24
CA GLY A 183 25.51 11.04 -0.32
C GLY A 183 24.56 12.24 -0.14
N ARG A 184 25.02 13.44 -0.50
CA ARG A 184 24.24 14.69 -0.32
C ARG A 184 22.92 14.69 -1.10
N ARG A 185 22.93 14.20 -2.34
CA ARG A 185 21.74 14.13 -3.20
C ARG A 185 20.69 13.17 -2.63
N GLY A 186 21.11 11.99 -2.18
CA GLY A 186 20.23 11.02 -1.55
C GLY A 186 19.65 11.52 -0.23
N ILE A 187 20.47 12.19 0.59
CA ILE A 187 20.00 12.82 1.84
C ILE A 187 18.98 13.91 1.57
N CYS A 188 19.20 14.76 0.56
CA CYS A 188 18.25 15.82 0.20
C CYS A 188 16.90 15.23 -0.29
N LEU A 189 16.94 14.31 -1.26
CA LEU A 189 15.74 13.66 -1.78
C LEU A 189 14.98 12.91 -0.68
N GLY A 190 15.69 12.05 0.04
CA GLY A 190 15.09 11.22 1.09
C GLY A 190 14.60 12.05 2.27
N GLY A 191 15.34 13.10 2.64
CA GLY A 191 15.01 14.02 3.72
C GLY A 191 13.76 14.85 3.43
N ILE A 192 13.65 15.40 2.22
CA ILE A 192 12.42 16.10 1.77
C ILE A 192 11.23 15.14 1.80
N ALA A 193 11.37 13.96 1.19
CA ALA A 193 10.30 12.95 1.19
C ALA A 193 9.91 12.53 2.62
N CYS A 194 10.89 12.37 3.52
CA CYS A 194 10.68 12.01 4.91
C CYS A 194 9.93 13.14 5.64
N GLY A 195 10.33 14.39 5.45
CA GLY A 195 9.67 15.55 6.05
C GLY A 195 8.21 15.68 5.61
N MET A 196 7.95 15.54 4.31
CA MET A 196 6.58 15.52 3.78
C MET A 196 5.76 14.41 4.42
N ALA A 197 6.30 13.20 4.50
CA ALA A 197 5.60 12.08 5.08
C ALA A 197 5.37 12.21 6.60
N LEU A 198 6.28 12.83 7.34
CA LEU A 198 6.12 13.14 8.77
C LEU A 198 5.07 14.24 9.02
N LEU A 199 4.99 15.25 8.16
CA LEU A 199 3.88 16.23 8.16
C LEU A 199 2.53 15.55 7.91
N GLY A 200 2.53 14.37 7.30
CA GLY A 200 1.39 13.49 7.11
C GLY A 200 0.73 13.00 8.39
N GLY A 201 1.41 13.04 9.53
CA GLY A 201 0.82 12.74 10.83
C GLY A 201 0.52 11.26 11.10
N GLU A 202 1.24 10.35 10.44
CA GLU A 202 1.20 8.91 10.70
C GLU A 202 2.61 8.39 11.09
N PRO A 203 3.03 8.56 12.36
CA PRO A 203 4.41 8.32 12.78
C PRO A 203 4.77 6.83 12.86
N ILE A 204 3.79 5.95 13.05
CA ILE A 204 4.03 4.51 13.23
C ILE A 204 4.46 3.88 11.90
N THR A 205 3.71 4.10 10.84
CA THR A 205 3.99 3.59 9.49
C THR A 205 5.25 4.25 8.92
N ALA A 206 5.46 5.53 9.23
CA ALA A 206 6.71 6.22 8.95
C ALA A 206 7.91 5.47 9.56
N ALA A 207 7.86 5.17 10.87
CA ALA A 207 8.92 4.40 11.54
C ALA A 207 9.08 2.98 10.96
N LEU A 208 7.98 2.30 10.62
CA LEU A 208 8.02 0.97 10.01
C LEU A 208 8.80 0.95 8.69
N GLY A 209 8.81 2.05 7.94
CA GLY A 209 9.53 2.13 6.68
C GLY A 209 11.05 2.27 6.81
N LEU A 210 11.60 2.40 8.03
CA LEU A 210 13.05 2.30 8.26
C LEU A 210 13.59 0.91 7.88
N VAL A 211 12.82 -0.16 8.09
CA VAL A 211 13.23 -1.52 7.78
C VAL A 211 13.45 -1.73 6.27
N PRO A 212 12.47 -1.50 5.38
CA PRO A 212 12.70 -1.60 3.93
C PRO A 212 13.78 -0.63 3.43
N MET A 213 13.94 0.54 4.07
CA MET A 213 15.03 1.47 3.76
C MET A 213 16.41 0.84 4.01
N LEU A 214 16.59 0.18 5.15
CA LEU A 214 17.84 -0.53 5.47
C LEU A 214 18.04 -1.76 4.58
N VAL A 215 16.99 -2.55 4.32
CA VAL A 215 17.04 -3.68 3.37
C VAL A 215 17.53 -3.24 1.98
N ALA A 216 17.15 -2.04 1.54
CA ALA A 216 17.56 -1.51 0.24
C ALA A 216 18.96 -0.87 0.22
N SER A 217 19.39 -0.25 1.32
CA SER A 217 20.61 0.56 1.38
C SER A 217 21.83 -0.16 1.95
N VAL A 218 21.66 -1.09 2.90
CA VAL A 218 22.76 -1.86 3.51
C VAL A 218 23.56 -2.65 2.48
N PRO A 219 22.94 -3.38 1.52
CA PRO A 219 23.71 -4.11 0.51
C PRO A 219 24.53 -3.22 -0.43
N ARG A 220 24.19 -1.91 -0.53
CA ARG A 220 24.89 -0.97 -1.42
C ARG A 220 26.01 -0.21 -0.72
N HIS A 221 25.76 0.24 0.51
CA HIS A 221 26.64 1.18 1.20
C HIS A 221 27.36 0.55 2.40
N GLY A 222 27.00 -0.68 2.77
CA GLY A 222 27.38 -1.29 4.05
C GLY A 222 26.56 -0.71 5.22
N TRP A 223 26.53 -1.44 6.34
CA TRP A 223 25.64 -1.11 7.46
C TRP A 223 25.93 0.29 8.05
N ARG A 224 27.19 0.63 8.35
CA ARG A 224 27.55 1.92 8.98
C ARG A 224 27.06 3.13 8.17
N ARG A 225 27.29 3.12 6.85
CA ARG A 225 26.86 4.21 5.96
C ARG A 225 25.36 4.21 5.74
N ALA A 226 24.71 3.05 5.66
CA ALA A 226 23.25 2.95 5.56
C ALA A 226 22.57 3.55 6.80
N PHE A 227 23.03 3.22 8.00
CA PHE A 227 22.52 3.82 9.25
C PHE A 227 22.81 5.32 9.35
N SER A 228 24.01 5.77 8.94
CA SER A 228 24.33 7.20 8.91
C SER A 228 23.45 7.97 7.93
N GLY A 229 23.19 7.39 6.75
CA GLY A 229 22.28 7.95 5.75
C GLY A 229 20.83 7.99 6.24
N ALA A 230 20.37 6.93 6.89
CA ALA A 230 19.06 6.85 7.53
C ALA A 230 18.87 7.95 8.57
N PHE A 231 19.88 8.15 9.43
CA PHE A 231 19.89 9.21 10.44
C PHE A 231 19.86 10.60 9.81
N ALA A 232 20.71 10.86 8.81
CA ALA A 232 20.76 12.15 8.12
C ALA A 232 19.44 12.47 7.40
N ILE A 233 18.84 11.49 6.72
CA ILE A 233 17.52 11.62 6.09
C ILE A 233 16.45 11.92 7.14
N GLY A 234 16.42 11.15 8.23
CA GLY A 234 15.47 11.36 9.32
C GLY A 234 15.62 12.74 9.95
N PHE A 235 16.86 13.20 10.17
CA PHE A 235 17.15 14.52 10.71
C PHE A 235 16.63 15.65 9.81
N VAL A 236 16.93 15.60 8.50
CA VAL A 236 16.38 16.58 7.54
C VAL A 236 14.85 16.53 7.51
N GLY A 237 14.27 15.33 7.56
CA GLY A 237 12.82 15.16 7.62
C GLY A 237 12.20 15.78 8.88
N LEU A 238 12.82 15.59 10.05
CA LEU A 238 12.40 16.21 11.31
C LEU A 238 12.50 17.74 11.26
N LEU A 239 13.53 18.30 10.62
CA LEU A 239 13.66 19.75 10.45
C LEU A 239 12.52 20.32 9.59
N ILE A 240 12.16 19.64 8.50
CA ILE A 240 11.04 20.04 7.64
C ILE A 240 9.70 19.91 8.39
N ALA A 241 9.52 18.84 9.16
CA ALA A 241 8.31 18.60 9.94
C ALA A 241 8.26 19.37 11.28
N LEU A 242 9.28 20.19 11.58
CA LEU A 242 9.44 20.86 12.87
C LEU A 242 8.23 21.68 13.31
N PRO A 243 7.54 22.46 12.44
CA PRO A 243 6.35 23.20 12.86
C PRO A 243 5.25 22.30 13.43
N GLN A 244 5.01 21.14 12.79
CA GLN A 244 4.04 20.16 13.27
C GLN A 244 4.50 19.50 14.56
N ILE A 245 5.78 19.10 14.64
CA ILE A 245 6.34 18.42 15.82
C ILE A 245 6.22 19.31 17.05
N VAL A 246 6.60 20.59 16.93
CA VAL A 246 6.51 21.57 18.03
C VAL A 246 5.06 21.79 18.43
N ALA A 247 4.14 21.93 17.46
CA ALA A 247 2.72 22.11 17.76
C ALA A 247 2.12 20.90 18.47
N THR A 248 2.51 19.68 18.08
CA THR A 248 2.06 18.43 18.71
C THR A 248 2.69 18.23 20.09
N ALA A 249 3.96 18.57 20.29
CA ALA A 249 4.62 18.45 21.59
C ALA A 249 3.92 19.30 22.67
N ARG A 250 3.46 20.50 22.32
CA ARG A 250 2.74 21.41 23.24
C ARG A 250 1.39 20.87 23.73
N ILE A 251 0.75 20.00 22.94
CA ILE A 251 -0.59 19.47 23.27
C ILE A 251 -0.55 17.99 23.68
N TYR A 252 0.59 17.33 23.54
CA TYR A 252 0.72 15.89 23.78
C TYR A 252 0.29 15.49 25.19
N GLY A 253 0.73 16.23 26.21
CA GLY A 253 0.37 15.95 27.61
C GLY A 253 -1.12 16.09 27.94
N PHE A 254 -1.88 16.87 27.15
CA PHE A 254 -3.33 17.02 27.29
C PHE A 254 -4.12 16.00 26.47
N SER A 255 -3.44 15.22 25.63
CA SER A 255 -4.10 14.18 24.85
C SER A 255 -4.36 12.95 25.72
N PHE A 256 -5.40 12.19 25.37
CA PHE A 256 -5.66 10.89 25.99
C PHE A 256 -4.41 10.01 26.04
N ARG A 257 -3.61 10.02 24.97
CA ARG A 257 -2.37 9.23 24.88
C ARG A 257 -1.24 9.75 25.75
N GLY A 258 -1.13 11.07 25.93
CA GLY A 258 -0.14 11.65 26.83
C GLY A 258 -0.41 11.32 28.29
N GLY A 259 -1.69 11.23 28.68
CA GLY A 259 -2.10 10.89 30.04
C GLY A 259 -2.20 9.39 30.34
N HIS A 260 -2.62 8.57 29.37
CA HIS A 260 -2.97 7.15 29.60
C HIS A 260 -2.15 6.15 28.78
N GLY A 261 -1.20 6.62 27.96
CA GLY A 261 -0.50 5.75 27.01
C GLY A 261 -1.42 5.13 25.96
N ASN A 262 -1.02 3.99 25.40
CA ASN A 262 -1.94 3.17 24.61
C ASN A 262 -2.75 2.24 25.51
N ILE A 263 -4.02 2.06 25.18
CA ILE A 263 -4.87 1.05 25.83
C ILE A 263 -4.39 -0.32 25.33
N GLN A 264 -4.06 -1.25 26.24
CA GLN A 264 -3.59 -2.61 25.89
C GLN A 264 -4.51 -3.33 24.88
N THR A 265 -5.82 -3.09 24.95
CA THR A 265 -6.80 -3.67 24.00
C THR A 265 -6.63 -3.16 22.56
N GLN A 266 -6.02 -1.99 22.35
CA GLN A 266 -5.72 -1.45 21.02
C GLN A 266 -4.48 -2.10 20.39
N VAL A 267 -3.55 -2.61 21.19
CA VAL A 267 -2.34 -3.30 20.71
C VAL A 267 -2.71 -4.63 20.07
N ALA A 268 -3.63 -5.37 20.69
CA ALA A 268 -4.17 -6.63 20.17
C ALA A 268 -5.26 -6.45 19.08
N SER A 269 -5.68 -5.22 18.79
CA SER A 269 -6.70 -4.94 17.78
C SER A 269 -6.09 -4.86 16.39
N TYR A 270 -6.86 -5.23 15.35
CA TYR A 270 -6.47 -5.12 13.95
C TYR A 270 -5.17 -5.88 13.61
N TYR A 271 -5.17 -7.19 13.81
CA TYR A 271 -4.14 -8.11 13.37
C TYR A 271 -4.57 -8.88 12.12
N LEU A 272 -3.60 -9.41 11.38
CA LEU A 272 -3.88 -10.22 10.19
C LEU A 272 -4.52 -11.55 10.60
N ILE A 273 -5.77 -11.74 10.20
CA ILE A 273 -6.49 -13.01 10.36
C ILE A 273 -6.10 -13.95 9.21
N LEU A 274 -5.58 -15.15 9.51
CA LEU A 274 -4.99 -16.06 8.51
C LEU A 274 -5.89 -16.38 7.30
N PRO A 275 -7.22 -16.61 7.46
CA PRO A 275 -8.13 -16.72 6.32
C PRO A 275 -7.99 -15.60 5.28
N ARG A 276 -7.60 -14.38 5.69
CA ARG A 276 -7.37 -13.25 4.78
C ARG A 276 -6.22 -13.44 3.80
N LEU A 277 -5.34 -14.42 4.00
CA LEU A 277 -4.29 -14.73 3.02
C LEU A 277 -4.87 -15.12 1.65
N ILE A 278 -6.11 -15.62 1.60
CA ILE A 278 -6.80 -15.84 0.32
C ILE A 278 -7.02 -14.54 -0.48
N GLU A 279 -7.02 -13.38 0.19
CA GLU A 279 -7.11 -12.07 -0.46
C GLU A 279 -5.91 -11.76 -1.35
N LEU A 280 -4.75 -12.37 -1.10
CA LEU A 280 -3.58 -12.24 -1.99
C LEU A 280 -3.91 -12.70 -3.42
N VAL A 281 -4.83 -13.66 -3.56
CA VAL A 281 -5.23 -14.27 -4.83
C VAL A 281 -6.58 -13.75 -5.32
N LEU A 282 -7.55 -13.61 -4.42
CA LEU A 282 -8.93 -13.21 -4.71
C LEU A 282 -9.26 -11.85 -4.10
N PRO A 283 -9.69 -10.83 -4.85
CA PRO A 283 -10.11 -9.56 -4.27
C PRO A 283 -11.44 -9.73 -3.53
N LEU A 284 -11.52 -9.17 -2.31
CA LEU A 284 -12.74 -9.08 -1.49
C LEU A 284 -13.54 -10.41 -1.37
N PRO A 285 -12.90 -11.53 -0.98
CA PRO A 285 -13.55 -12.83 -0.88
C PRO A 285 -14.57 -12.89 0.27
N PHE A 286 -14.42 -12.03 1.27
CA PHE A 286 -15.30 -11.94 2.44
C PHE A 286 -16.38 -10.85 2.34
N GLY A 287 -16.62 -10.32 1.15
CA GLY A 287 -17.74 -9.41 0.90
C GLY A 287 -17.33 -8.02 0.44
N TRP A 288 -18.30 -7.34 -0.18
CA TRP A 288 -18.07 -6.03 -0.78
C TRP A 288 -18.25 -4.90 0.26
N PRO A 289 -17.32 -3.93 0.36
CA PRO A 289 -17.44 -2.81 1.28
C PRO A 289 -18.65 -1.89 1.04
N GLY A 290 -19.19 -1.87 -0.17
CA GLY A 290 -20.37 -1.05 -0.49
C GLY A 290 -21.70 -1.64 0.00
N TYR A 291 -21.72 -2.88 0.47
CA TYR A 291 -22.94 -3.59 0.88
C TYR A 291 -22.94 -3.86 2.38
N ARG A 292 -24.03 -3.53 3.09
CA ARG A 292 -24.13 -3.68 4.57
C ARG A 292 -24.87 -4.94 5.05
N GLY A 293 -25.47 -5.72 4.15
CA GLY A 293 -26.19 -6.95 4.51
C GLY A 293 -25.29 -8.17 4.73
N ALA A 294 -25.87 -9.37 4.80
CA ALA A 294 -25.19 -10.61 5.23
C ALA A 294 -23.91 -11.00 4.44
N PHE A 295 -23.76 -10.48 3.22
CA PHE A 295 -22.62 -10.72 2.33
C PHE A 295 -21.73 -9.48 2.16
N GLY A 296 -21.97 -8.46 2.97
CA GLY A 296 -21.10 -7.31 3.12
C GLY A 296 -19.91 -7.66 3.99
N VAL A 297 -18.77 -7.00 3.73
CA VAL A 297 -17.59 -7.12 4.61
C VAL A 297 -17.90 -6.73 6.07
N TRP A 298 -18.98 -5.96 6.28
CA TRP A 298 -19.45 -5.48 7.58
C TRP A 298 -20.21 -6.54 8.38
N HIS A 299 -20.73 -7.59 7.73
CA HIS A 299 -21.47 -8.68 8.38
C HIS A 299 -20.64 -9.96 8.44
N ALA A 300 -19.52 -10.01 7.73
CA ALA A 300 -18.72 -11.20 7.59
C ALA A 300 -18.09 -11.57 8.95
N GLY A 301 -18.68 -12.57 9.62
CA GLY A 301 -18.29 -13.06 10.96
C GLY A 301 -16.91 -13.74 11.03
N TYR A 302 -16.06 -13.59 10.01
CA TYR A 302 -14.69 -14.11 10.02
C TYR A 302 -13.75 -13.30 10.92
N ALA A 303 -14.19 -12.13 11.38
CA ALA A 303 -13.42 -11.25 12.24
C ALA A 303 -14.32 -10.57 13.28
N ALA A 304 -13.85 -10.49 14.53
CA ALA A 304 -14.53 -9.73 15.58
C ALA A 304 -14.54 -8.20 15.31
N ARG A 305 -13.72 -7.73 14.36
CA ARG A 305 -13.61 -6.33 13.93
C ARG A 305 -13.31 -6.29 12.44
N LEU A 306 -13.75 -5.22 11.76
CA LEU A 306 -13.36 -4.97 10.38
C LEU A 306 -11.84 -4.93 10.22
N PRO A 307 -11.30 -5.43 9.10
CA PRO A 307 -9.88 -5.33 8.85
C PRO A 307 -9.43 -3.86 8.77
N PHE A 308 -8.17 -3.59 9.12
CA PHE A 308 -7.64 -2.23 9.03
C PHE A 308 -7.44 -1.82 7.57
N PHE A 309 -6.93 -2.75 6.76
CA PHE A 309 -6.89 -2.61 5.30
C PHE A 309 -7.98 -3.50 4.67
N MET A 310 -8.87 -2.93 3.86
CA MET A 310 -10.03 -3.63 3.30
C MET A 310 -9.65 -4.76 2.34
N SER A 311 -8.45 -4.73 1.77
CA SER A 311 -7.90 -5.80 0.95
C SER A 311 -6.38 -5.84 1.04
N ILE A 312 -5.79 -7.02 0.94
CA ILE A 312 -4.34 -7.21 0.75
C ILE A 312 -3.98 -7.74 -0.65
N HIS A 313 -4.89 -7.62 -1.63
CA HIS A 313 -4.67 -8.13 -2.99
C HIS A 313 -3.62 -7.33 -3.78
N PHE A 314 -2.74 -7.97 -4.56
CA PHE A 314 -1.68 -7.27 -5.33
C PHE A 314 -1.87 -7.30 -6.84
N GLY A 315 -2.94 -7.94 -7.32
CA GLY A 315 -3.08 -8.29 -8.73
C GLY A 315 -2.38 -9.62 -9.02
N ILE A 316 -3.13 -10.54 -9.64
CA ILE A 316 -2.65 -11.90 -9.85
C ILE A 316 -1.41 -12.00 -10.74
N VAL A 317 -1.32 -11.12 -11.75
CA VAL A 317 -0.17 -11.07 -12.65
C VAL A 317 1.06 -10.63 -11.87
N ALA A 318 0.95 -9.58 -11.06
CA ALA A 318 2.06 -9.09 -10.24
C ALA A 318 2.52 -10.15 -9.23
N LEU A 319 1.58 -10.87 -8.60
CA LEU A 319 1.90 -11.99 -7.71
C LEU A 319 2.65 -13.11 -8.45
N ALA A 320 2.16 -13.52 -9.62
CA ALA A 320 2.82 -14.52 -10.45
C ALA A 320 4.24 -14.08 -10.87
N LEU A 321 4.39 -12.81 -11.29
CA LEU A 321 5.70 -12.23 -11.60
C LEU A 321 6.61 -12.25 -10.37
N ALA A 322 6.12 -11.84 -9.19
CA ALA A 322 6.91 -11.80 -7.97
C ALA A 322 7.55 -13.15 -7.66
N PHE A 323 6.81 -14.25 -7.79
CA PHE A 323 7.32 -15.62 -7.59
C PHE A 323 8.46 -16.02 -8.52
N ALA A 324 8.67 -15.33 -9.65
CA ALA A 324 9.84 -15.56 -10.47
C ALA A 324 11.13 -15.02 -9.81
N ALA A 325 11.03 -13.94 -9.02
CA ALA A 325 12.15 -13.13 -8.55
C ALA A 325 13.07 -13.82 -7.53
N ARG A 326 14.38 -13.64 -7.68
CA ARG A 326 15.45 -14.15 -6.81
C ARG A 326 16.05 -13.06 -5.93
N ARG A 327 15.26 -12.57 -4.98
CA ARG A 327 15.68 -11.48 -4.08
C ARG A 327 15.38 -11.86 -2.64
N LYS A 328 16.27 -12.68 -2.05
CA LYS A 328 16.10 -13.29 -0.72
C LYS A 328 15.74 -12.26 0.37
N GLY A 329 16.43 -11.12 0.43
CA GLY A 329 16.15 -10.08 1.42
C GLY A 329 14.74 -9.50 1.33
N TRP A 330 14.20 -9.35 0.11
CA TRP A 330 12.85 -8.83 -0.11
C TRP A 330 11.78 -9.88 0.17
N TRP A 331 12.05 -11.16 -0.10
CA TRP A 331 11.19 -12.26 0.32
C TRP A 331 11.18 -12.44 1.84
N ALA A 332 12.32 -12.28 2.50
CA ALA A 332 12.41 -12.30 3.96
C ALA A 332 11.60 -11.16 4.57
N LEU A 333 11.68 -9.95 3.99
CA LEU A 333 10.86 -8.82 4.40
C LEU A 333 9.36 -9.08 4.21
N ALA A 334 8.95 -9.65 3.07
CA ALA A 334 7.56 -10.02 2.81
C ALA A 334 7.04 -11.10 3.79
N GLY A 335 7.86 -12.12 4.09
CA GLY A 335 7.54 -13.14 5.08
C GLY A 335 7.43 -12.56 6.49
N ALA A 336 8.40 -11.74 6.90
CA ALA A 336 8.39 -11.04 8.18
C ALA A 336 7.14 -10.15 8.32
N SER A 337 6.73 -9.48 7.25
CA SER A 337 5.50 -8.68 7.22
C SER A 337 4.27 -9.48 7.64
N LEU A 338 4.04 -10.64 7.02
CA LEU A 338 2.90 -11.51 7.31
C LEU A 338 3.00 -12.11 8.72
N LEU A 339 4.19 -12.56 9.11
CA LEU A 339 4.44 -13.16 10.42
C LEU A 339 4.18 -12.17 11.56
N VAL A 340 4.68 -10.95 11.47
CA VAL A 340 4.51 -9.93 12.51
C VAL A 340 3.07 -9.39 12.50
N ALA A 341 2.46 -9.20 11.33
CA ALA A 341 1.06 -8.77 11.24
C ALA A 341 0.08 -9.77 11.86
N TRP A 342 0.35 -11.07 11.74
CA TRP A 342 -0.42 -12.12 12.40
C TRP A 342 -0.04 -12.28 13.88
N GLY A 343 1.25 -12.44 14.16
CA GLY A 343 1.80 -12.71 15.48
C GLY A 343 1.53 -11.59 16.49
N GLY A 344 1.46 -10.34 16.04
CA GLY A 344 1.10 -9.20 16.88
C GLY A 344 -0.29 -9.29 17.52
N GLY A 345 -1.20 -10.06 16.94
CA GLY A 345 -2.49 -10.38 17.56
C GLY A 345 -2.44 -11.54 18.56
N GLN A 346 -1.45 -12.44 18.41
CA GLN A 346 -1.29 -13.63 19.24
C GLN A 346 -0.53 -13.33 20.54
N VAL A 347 0.49 -12.46 20.45
CA VAL A 347 1.38 -12.08 21.56
C VAL A 347 1.52 -10.56 21.65
N PRO A 348 0.43 -9.83 21.92
CA PRO A 348 0.40 -8.37 21.88
C PRO A 348 1.35 -7.71 22.89
N TRP A 349 1.62 -8.37 24.02
CA TRP A 349 2.56 -7.88 25.04
C TRP A 349 3.99 -7.73 24.51
N ILE A 350 4.41 -8.52 23.52
CA ILE A 350 5.74 -8.41 22.91
C ILE A 350 5.83 -7.12 22.11
N LEU A 351 4.83 -6.83 21.28
CA LEU A 351 4.79 -5.58 20.51
C LEU A 351 4.66 -4.37 21.43
N ASP A 352 3.86 -4.46 22.49
CA ASP A 352 3.74 -3.41 23.50
C ASP A 352 5.10 -3.11 24.14
N THR A 353 5.79 -4.14 24.64
CA THR A 353 7.09 -4.03 25.30
C THR A 353 8.18 -3.49 24.35
N LEU A 354 8.29 -4.06 23.16
CA LEU A 354 9.34 -3.68 22.18
C LEU A 354 9.17 -2.24 21.65
N THR A 355 7.95 -1.71 21.72
CA THR A 355 7.63 -0.38 21.19
C THR A 355 7.33 0.63 22.28
N LEU A 356 7.61 0.28 23.54
CA LEU A 356 7.37 1.11 24.72
C LEU A 356 5.92 1.60 24.80
N GLY A 357 4.98 0.74 24.39
CA GLY A 357 3.56 1.02 24.37
C GLY A 357 3.13 2.09 23.36
N ILE A 358 3.94 2.38 22.33
CA ILE A 358 3.59 3.38 21.28
C ILE A 358 2.90 2.72 20.08
N PHE A 359 3.22 1.45 19.79
CA PHE A 359 2.71 0.76 18.62
C PHE A 359 1.31 0.18 18.83
N ARG A 360 0.49 0.23 17.77
CA ARG A 360 -0.83 -0.40 17.71
C ARG A 360 -1.13 -0.85 16.29
N PHE A 361 -2.04 -1.82 16.18
CA PHE A 361 -2.55 -2.35 14.91
C PHE A 361 -1.48 -3.11 14.12
N PRO A 362 -1.24 -4.40 14.47
CA PRO A 362 -0.26 -5.24 13.79
C PRO A 362 -0.41 -5.31 12.27
N GLU A 363 -1.63 -5.14 11.73
CA GLU A 363 -1.82 -5.05 10.27
C GLU A 363 -0.98 -3.97 9.60
N LYS A 364 -0.53 -2.91 10.30
CA LYS A 364 0.37 -1.91 9.73
C LYS A 364 1.70 -2.49 9.23
N PHE A 365 2.16 -3.62 9.77
CA PHE A 365 3.32 -4.32 9.26
C PHE A 365 3.14 -4.82 7.81
N LEU A 366 1.91 -4.91 7.29
CA LEU A 366 1.63 -5.16 5.88
C LEU A 366 2.20 -4.09 4.96
N PHE A 367 2.59 -2.93 5.48
CA PHE A 367 3.37 -1.94 4.74
C PHE A 367 4.67 -2.53 4.16
N TRP A 368 5.34 -3.44 4.87
CA TRP A 368 6.53 -4.11 4.39
C TRP A 368 6.25 -5.00 3.17
N LEU A 369 5.16 -5.77 3.21
CA LEU A 369 4.67 -6.54 2.07
C LEU A 369 4.29 -5.62 0.91
N ALA A 370 3.64 -4.49 1.21
CA ALA A 370 3.23 -3.49 0.23
C ALA A 370 4.41 -2.86 -0.52
N ILE A 371 5.58 -2.71 0.11
CA ILE A 371 6.81 -2.27 -0.58
C ILE A 371 7.51 -3.44 -1.29
N ALA A 372 7.62 -4.59 -0.63
CA ALA A 372 8.44 -5.70 -1.12
C ALA A 372 7.86 -6.38 -2.37
N LEU A 373 6.56 -6.66 -2.39
CA LEU A 373 5.94 -7.44 -3.47
C LEU A 373 5.97 -6.70 -4.82
N PRO A 374 5.63 -5.39 -4.92
CA PRO A 374 5.77 -4.67 -6.18
C PRO A 374 7.19 -4.68 -6.76
N LEU A 375 8.21 -4.56 -5.90
CA LEU A 375 9.61 -4.65 -6.30
C LEU A 375 9.95 -6.07 -6.78
N LEU A 376 9.50 -7.10 -6.06
CA LEU A 376 9.62 -8.50 -6.49
C LEU A 376 8.94 -8.73 -7.85
N ALA A 377 7.75 -8.18 -8.09
CA ALA A 377 7.05 -8.29 -9.36
C ALA A 377 7.87 -7.68 -10.52
N GLY A 378 8.49 -6.51 -10.29
CA GLY A 378 9.36 -5.88 -11.27
C GLY A 378 10.62 -6.70 -11.58
N TRP A 379 11.36 -7.17 -10.57
CA TRP A 379 12.50 -8.09 -10.81
C TRP A 379 12.06 -9.41 -11.46
N GLY A 380 10.89 -9.92 -11.06
CA GLY A 380 10.30 -11.11 -11.63
C GLY A 380 10.06 -10.99 -13.13
N LEU A 381 9.57 -9.84 -13.60
CA LEU A 381 9.46 -9.55 -15.03
C LEU A 381 10.82 -9.62 -15.74
N GLN A 382 11.87 -9.05 -15.17
CA GLN A 382 13.22 -9.12 -15.76
C GLN A 382 13.73 -10.56 -15.84
N GLU A 383 13.51 -11.34 -14.79
CA GLU A 383 13.98 -12.73 -14.74
C GLU A 383 13.26 -13.64 -15.75
N ILE A 384 11.94 -13.51 -15.90
CA ILE A 384 11.20 -14.32 -16.89
C ILE A 384 11.45 -13.87 -18.33
N THR A 385 11.78 -12.59 -18.56
CA THR A 385 12.10 -12.10 -19.90
C THR A 385 13.51 -12.49 -20.32
N ALA A 386 14.45 -12.58 -19.38
CA ALA A 386 15.81 -13.03 -19.64
C ALA A 386 15.94 -14.55 -19.74
N SER A 387 15.40 -15.30 -18.77
CA SER A 387 15.54 -16.76 -18.72
C SER A 387 14.30 -17.40 -18.07
N PRO A 388 13.24 -17.62 -18.86
CA PRO A 388 11.99 -18.15 -18.33
C PRO A 388 12.09 -19.60 -17.88
N ARG A 389 11.74 -19.84 -16.61
CA ARG A 389 11.83 -21.15 -15.95
C ARG A 389 10.63 -22.04 -16.27
N ARG A 390 10.88 -23.34 -16.48
CA ARG A 390 9.84 -24.32 -16.79
C ARG A 390 8.82 -24.47 -15.66
N TRP A 391 9.27 -24.56 -14.41
CA TRP A 391 8.37 -24.68 -13.25
C TRP A 391 7.47 -23.46 -13.08
N TRP A 392 8.01 -22.25 -13.26
CA TRP A 392 7.23 -21.01 -13.14
C TRP A 392 6.14 -20.96 -14.21
N ARG A 393 6.50 -21.26 -15.47
CA ARG A 393 5.53 -21.36 -16.58
C ARG A 393 4.44 -22.40 -16.29
N ALA A 394 4.83 -23.58 -15.81
CA ALA A 394 3.88 -24.63 -15.46
C ALA A 394 2.93 -24.16 -14.35
N GLY A 395 3.46 -23.54 -13.30
CA GLY A 395 2.67 -22.97 -12.21
C GLY A 395 1.68 -21.90 -12.70
N VAL A 396 2.12 -21.00 -13.58
CA VAL A 396 1.23 -19.98 -14.18
C VAL A 396 0.14 -20.61 -15.05
N LEU A 397 0.46 -21.63 -15.86
CA LEU A 397 -0.53 -22.34 -16.67
C LEU A 397 -1.55 -23.09 -15.81
N ILE A 398 -1.08 -23.78 -14.77
CA ILE A 398 -1.96 -24.47 -13.80
C ILE A 398 -2.87 -23.45 -13.12
N ALA A 399 -2.32 -22.35 -12.61
CA ALA A 399 -3.11 -21.28 -12.00
C ALA A 399 -4.13 -20.69 -12.98
N SER A 400 -3.77 -20.53 -14.26
CA SER A 400 -4.68 -20.07 -15.31
C SER A 400 -5.88 -21.01 -15.46
N VAL A 401 -5.63 -22.32 -15.57
CA VAL A 401 -6.67 -23.35 -15.68
C VAL A 401 -7.55 -23.36 -14.42
N VAL A 402 -6.95 -23.31 -13.24
CA VAL A 402 -7.68 -23.28 -11.96
C VAL A 402 -8.61 -22.07 -11.89
N PHE A 403 -8.17 -20.87 -12.29
CA PHE A 403 -9.05 -19.70 -12.25
C PHE A 403 -10.17 -19.75 -13.29
N VAL A 404 -9.90 -20.23 -14.51
CA VAL A 404 -10.95 -20.42 -15.51
C VAL A 404 -11.97 -21.46 -15.04
N ALA A 405 -11.51 -22.57 -14.47
CA ALA A 405 -12.38 -23.61 -13.92
C ALA A 405 -13.21 -23.09 -12.72
N ALA A 406 -12.59 -22.31 -11.82
CA ALA A 406 -13.29 -21.69 -10.70
C ALA A 406 -14.33 -20.67 -11.17
N ALA A 407 -14.02 -19.85 -12.18
CA ALA A 407 -14.97 -18.92 -12.79
C ALA A 407 -16.18 -19.65 -13.38
N ALA A 408 -15.93 -20.73 -14.14
CA ALA A 408 -16.98 -21.59 -14.69
C ALA A 408 -17.82 -22.25 -13.58
N GLY A 409 -17.18 -22.73 -12.52
CA GLY A 409 -17.86 -23.29 -11.35
C GLY A 409 -18.80 -22.30 -10.67
N ILE A 410 -18.34 -21.07 -10.42
CA ILE A 410 -19.20 -20.00 -9.87
C ILE A 410 -20.37 -19.72 -10.83
N TRP A 411 -20.10 -19.63 -12.13
CA TRP A 411 -21.14 -19.35 -13.12
C TRP A 411 -22.22 -20.43 -13.18
N LEU A 412 -21.83 -21.71 -13.12
CA LEU A 412 -22.73 -22.86 -13.12
C LEU A 412 -23.51 -23.00 -11.79
N LEU A 413 -22.84 -22.80 -10.66
CA LEU A 413 -23.42 -23.04 -9.33
C LEU A 413 -24.22 -21.85 -8.78
N ARG A 414 -24.07 -20.64 -9.34
CA ARG A 414 -24.76 -19.45 -8.81
C ARG A 414 -26.29 -19.56 -8.86
N ALA A 415 -26.84 -20.13 -9.93
CA ALA A 415 -28.29 -20.16 -10.15
C ALA A 415 -28.97 -21.09 -9.13
N PRO A 416 -28.51 -22.35 -8.95
CA PRO A 416 -29.04 -23.21 -7.90
C PRO A 416 -28.76 -22.65 -6.50
N PHE A 417 -27.59 -22.04 -6.26
CA PHE A 417 -27.28 -21.39 -4.99
C PHE A 417 -28.26 -20.26 -4.66
N LEU A 418 -28.47 -19.34 -5.61
CA LEU A 418 -29.40 -18.22 -5.43
C LEU A 418 -30.82 -18.73 -5.22
N ALA A 419 -31.28 -19.71 -6.00
CA ALA A 419 -32.60 -20.32 -5.82
C ALA A 419 -32.79 -20.88 -4.40
N GLY A 420 -31.84 -21.68 -3.91
CA GLY A 420 -31.88 -22.21 -2.54
C GLY A 420 -31.74 -21.13 -1.46
N TYR A 421 -31.04 -20.03 -1.75
CA TYR A 421 -30.97 -18.89 -0.84
C TYR A 421 -32.27 -18.08 -0.81
N ARG A 422 -32.95 -17.90 -1.96
CA ARG A 422 -34.25 -17.22 -2.03
C ARG A 422 -35.27 -17.87 -1.10
N VAL A 423 -35.33 -19.20 -1.11
CA VAL A 423 -36.25 -19.97 -0.25
C VAL A 423 -35.96 -19.72 1.24
N ARG A 424 -34.69 -19.64 1.62
CA ARG A 424 -34.27 -19.43 3.03
C ARG A 424 -34.55 -18.03 3.56
N VAL A 425 -34.70 -17.05 2.67
CA VAL A 425 -34.79 -15.62 3.02
C VAL A 425 -36.11 -15.02 2.54
N ALA A 426 -37.05 -15.85 2.10
CA ALA A 426 -38.33 -15.41 1.51
C ALA A 426 -39.11 -14.45 2.40
N ASP A 427 -39.05 -14.64 3.72
CA ASP A 427 -39.76 -13.84 4.71
C ASP A 427 -38.97 -12.60 5.20
N SER A 428 -37.74 -12.40 4.71
CA SER A 428 -36.91 -11.26 5.14
C SER A 428 -37.23 -10.00 4.33
N PRO A 429 -37.41 -8.83 4.98
CA PRO A 429 -37.69 -7.56 4.30
C PRO A 429 -36.64 -7.19 3.23
N ASP A 430 -35.38 -7.58 3.45
CA ASP A 430 -34.24 -7.26 2.58
C ASP A 430 -33.86 -8.37 1.59
N ALA A 431 -34.73 -9.36 1.38
CA ALA A 431 -34.44 -10.55 0.57
C ALA A 431 -33.97 -10.20 -0.85
N LEU A 432 -34.72 -9.36 -1.56
CA LEU A 432 -34.43 -8.97 -2.94
C LEU A 432 -33.10 -8.24 -3.07
N HIS A 433 -32.84 -7.27 -2.19
CA HIS A 433 -31.58 -6.53 -2.16
C HIS A 433 -30.39 -7.45 -1.86
N THR A 434 -30.57 -8.39 -0.93
CA THR A 434 -29.55 -9.37 -0.56
C THR A 434 -29.24 -10.32 -1.71
N ILE A 435 -30.26 -10.86 -2.37
CA ILE A 435 -30.11 -11.71 -3.55
C ILE A 435 -29.39 -10.96 -4.68
N ALA A 436 -29.75 -9.70 -4.93
CA ALA A 436 -29.11 -8.87 -5.95
C ALA A 436 -27.63 -8.63 -5.64
N ALA A 437 -27.31 -8.32 -4.37
CA ALA A 437 -25.93 -8.12 -3.94
C ALA A 437 -25.06 -9.38 -4.05
N ILE A 438 -25.58 -10.54 -3.64
CA ILE A 438 -24.90 -11.84 -3.82
C ILE A 438 -24.68 -12.12 -5.30
N SER A 439 -25.72 -11.91 -6.12
CA SER A 439 -25.65 -12.15 -7.55
C SER A 439 -24.55 -11.28 -8.16
N LEU A 440 -24.54 -9.97 -7.89
CA LEU A 440 -23.51 -9.07 -8.38
C LEU A 440 -22.11 -9.48 -7.89
N GLN A 441 -21.94 -9.80 -6.62
CA GLN A 441 -20.65 -10.22 -6.05
C GLN A 441 -20.12 -11.50 -6.71
N SER A 442 -20.97 -12.52 -6.87
CA SER A 442 -20.59 -13.77 -7.54
C SER A 442 -20.25 -13.57 -9.02
N TRP A 443 -20.97 -12.69 -9.71
CA TRP A 443 -20.64 -12.27 -11.07
C TRP A 443 -19.28 -11.57 -11.16
N LEU A 444 -19.02 -10.60 -10.29
CA LEU A 444 -17.75 -9.87 -10.26
C LEU A 444 -16.57 -10.78 -9.94
N GLN A 445 -16.74 -11.73 -9.01
CA GLN A 445 -15.71 -12.72 -8.68
C GLN A 445 -15.44 -13.69 -9.84
N ALA A 446 -16.49 -14.19 -10.51
CA ALA A 446 -16.33 -15.04 -11.68
C ALA A 446 -15.64 -14.29 -12.83
N LEU A 447 -16.03 -13.05 -13.08
CA LEU A 447 -15.42 -12.19 -14.10
C LEU A 447 -13.94 -11.93 -13.78
N TYR A 448 -13.62 -11.58 -12.52
CA TYR A 448 -12.24 -11.41 -12.07
C TYR A 448 -11.42 -12.67 -12.31
N LEU A 449 -11.91 -13.84 -11.89
CA LEU A 449 -11.23 -15.12 -12.07
C LEU A 449 -10.99 -15.45 -13.54
N LEU A 450 -11.97 -15.20 -14.40
CA LEU A 450 -11.84 -15.40 -15.83
C LEU A 450 -10.76 -14.48 -16.43
N ILE A 451 -10.81 -13.19 -16.11
CA ILE A 451 -9.81 -12.20 -16.55
C ILE A 451 -8.42 -12.59 -16.03
N ALA A 452 -8.31 -12.95 -14.76
CA ALA A 452 -7.08 -13.43 -14.12
C ALA A 452 -6.50 -14.64 -14.88
N GLY A 453 -7.33 -15.64 -15.17
CA GLY A 453 -6.92 -16.83 -15.91
C GLY A 453 -6.43 -16.51 -17.32
N ILE A 454 -7.15 -15.63 -18.05
CA ILE A 454 -6.75 -15.18 -19.39
C ILE A 454 -5.43 -14.39 -19.34
N LEU A 455 -5.27 -13.49 -18.38
CA LEU A 455 -4.05 -12.69 -18.21
C LEU A 455 -2.84 -13.56 -17.88
N LEU A 456 -3.00 -14.57 -17.01
CA LEU A 456 -1.92 -15.51 -16.71
C LEU A 456 -1.58 -16.39 -17.93
N LEU A 457 -2.58 -16.87 -18.67
CA LEU A 457 -2.38 -17.67 -19.87
C LEU A 457 -1.64 -16.88 -20.96
N THR A 458 -2.08 -15.65 -21.22
CA THR A 458 -1.42 -14.74 -22.18
C THR A 458 0.00 -14.39 -21.74
N THR A 459 0.24 -14.22 -20.43
CA THR A 459 1.58 -14.02 -19.87
C THR A 459 2.48 -15.22 -20.13
N ALA A 460 2.01 -16.45 -19.82
CA ALA A 460 2.76 -17.67 -20.08
C ALA A 460 3.07 -17.86 -21.57
N TRP A 461 2.11 -17.55 -22.44
CA TRP A 461 2.25 -17.62 -23.89
C TRP A 461 3.24 -16.59 -24.45
N ALA A 462 3.15 -15.34 -24.02
CA ALA A 462 4.08 -14.27 -24.43
C ALA A 462 5.53 -14.62 -24.06
N VAL A 463 5.71 -15.18 -22.86
CA VAL A 463 7.02 -15.63 -22.38
C VAL A 463 7.53 -16.83 -23.18
N ARG A 464 6.65 -17.73 -23.69
CA ARG A 464 7.05 -18.86 -24.55
C ARG A 464 7.58 -18.40 -25.92
N ARG A 465 6.97 -17.36 -26.51
CA ARG A 465 7.36 -16.85 -27.85
C ARG A 465 8.73 -16.17 -27.87
N ARG A 466 9.18 -15.60 -26.74
CA ARG A 466 10.49 -14.95 -26.62
C ARG A 466 11.68 -15.90 -26.45
N ARG A 467 11.62 -17.14 -26.98
CA ARG A 467 12.83 -17.98 -26.99
C ARG A 467 13.94 -17.22 -27.74
N PRO A 468 15.16 -17.08 -27.18
CA PRO A 468 16.27 -16.57 -27.95
C PRO A 468 16.42 -17.44 -29.18
N ALA A 469 16.61 -16.82 -30.35
CA ALA A 469 17.15 -17.52 -31.49
C ALA A 469 18.43 -18.21 -30.99
N VAL A 470 18.48 -19.52 -31.14
CA VAL A 470 19.70 -20.29 -30.89
C VAL A 470 20.74 -19.70 -31.83
N VAL A 471 21.75 -19.05 -31.28
CA VAL A 471 23.01 -18.75 -32.00
C VAL A 471 23.89 -19.97 -31.86
#